data_AF-A0A349UNR3-F1
#
_entry.id   AF-A0A349UNR3-F1
#
_cell.length_a   1.000
_cell.length_b   1.000
_cell.length_c   1.000
_cell.angle_alpha   90.00
_cell.angle_beta   90.00
_cell.angle_gamma   90.00
#
_symmetry.space_group_name_H-M   'P 1'
#
loop_
_entity.id
_entity.type
_entity.pdbx_description
1 polymer ?
#
loop_
_entity_poly.entity_id
_entity_poly.type
_entity_poly.pdbx_seq_one_letter_code
_entity_poly.pdbx_strand_id
1 'polypeptide(L)'
;CGPRDAADAKRVAAALGIHLEVLRLADAMGEIIDYFADEYAAGRTPNPCIHCNARLKFGRLMDYADRVGARCVATGHHARLVSGPAGPAIARARALGKDQSYALFAIPRERLGRVLLPIGELDDKAEVRRIARELG
;
A
#
# COMPACT_ATOMS: atom_id res chain seq x y z
N CYS A 1 -11.66 2.29 -6.10
CA CYS A 1 -11.10 2.22 -7.46
C CYS A 1 -12.23 2.46 -8.45
N GLY A 2 -12.02 3.34 -9.42
CA GLY A 2 -12.97 3.57 -10.51
C GLY A 2 -12.77 2.58 -11.67
N PRO A 3 -13.67 2.60 -12.67
CA PRO A 3 -13.55 1.75 -13.86
C PRO A 3 -12.24 1.93 -14.63
N ARG A 4 -11.70 3.16 -14.62
CA ARG A 4 -10.42 3.51 -15.26
C ARG A 4 -9.24 2.82 -14.58
N ASP A 5 -9.19 2.82 -13.25
CA ASP A 5 -8.10 2.20 -12.48
C ASP A 5 -8.03 0.69 -12.74
N ALA A 6 -9.17 0.03 -12.83
CA ALA A 6 -9.25 -1.41 -13.12
C ALA A 6 -8.77 -1.72 -14.55
N ALA A 7 -9.12 -0.89 -15.52
CA ALA A 7 -8.63 -1.02 -16.89
C ALA A 7 -7.10 -0.80 -16.97
N ASP A 8 -6.57 0.21 -16.28
CA ASP A 8 -5.13 0.48 -16.22
C ASP A 8 -4.37 -0.69 -15.57
N ALA A 9 -4.86 -1.22 -14.44
CA ALA A 9 -4.28 -2.39 -13.79
C ALA A 9 -4.26 -3.61 -14.72
N LYS A 10 -5.34 -3.86 -15.46
CA LYS A 10 -5.43 -4.96 -16.43
C LYS A 10 -4.42 -4.80 -17.56
N ARG A 11 -4.24 -3.59 -18.11
CA ARG A 11 -3.24 -3.33 -19.15
C ARG A 11 -1.82 -3.58 -18.65
N VAL A 12 -1.47 -3.04 -17.48
CA VAL A 12 -0.12 -3.18 -16.90
C VAL A 12 0.17 -4.64 -16.56
N ALA A 13 -0.79 -5.35 -15.96
CA ALA A 13 -0.62 -6.77 -15.65
C ALA A 13 -0.40 -7.62 -16.91
N ALA A 14 -1.16 -7.36 -17.98
CA ALA A 14 -0.99 -8.04 -19.27
C ALA A 14 0.38 -7.73 -19.91
N ALA A 15 0.82 -6.47 -19.88
CA ALA A 15 2.13 -6.07 -20.42
C ALA A 15 3.30 -6.75 -19.67
N LEU A 16 3.16 -6.93 -18.36
CA LEU A 16 4.18 -7.60 -17.51
C LEU A 16 4.06 -9.13 -17.48
N GLY A 17 3.02 -9.72 -18.10
CA GLY A 17 2.77 -11.16 -18.04
C GLY A 17 2.43 -11.68 -16.64
N ILE A 18 1.83 -10.85 -15.78
CA ILE A 18 1.46 -11.21 -14.40
C ILE A 18 -0.06 -11.37 -14.25
N HIS A 19 -0.48 -12.28 -13.36
CA HIS A 19 -1.89 -12.49 -13.05
C HIS A 19 -2.47 -11.30 -12.29
N LEU A 20 -3.64 -10.80 -12.72
CA LEU A 20 -4.41 -9.79 -12.01
C LEU A 20 -5.64 -10.41 -11.35
N GLU A 21 -5.71 -10.29 -10.03
CA GLU A 21 -6.93 -10.59 -9.26
C GLU A 21 -7.64 -9.29 -8.85
N VAL A 22 -8.98 -9.28 -8.92
CA VAL A 22 -9.80 -8.17 -8.43
C VAL A 22 -10.52 -8.57 -7.14
N LEU A 23 -10.09 -7.97 -6.03
CA LEU A 23 -10.72 -8.17 -4.72
C LEU A 23 -11.85 -7.16 -4.49
N ARG A 24 -13.05 -7.66 -4.14
CA ARG A 24 -14.15 -6.80 -3.67
C ARG A 24 -14.01 -6.57 -2.17
N LEU A 25 -13.60 -5.36 -1.80
CA LEU A 25 -13.42 -4.93 -0.41
C LEU A 25 -14.34 -3.74 -0.06
N ALA A 26 -15.51 -3.68 -0.68
CA ALA A 26 -16.46 -2.57 -0.51
C ALA A 26 -16.92 -2.43 0.94
N ASP A 27 -17.27 -3.54 1.59
CA ASP A 27 -17.74 -3.53 2.99
C ASP A 27 -16.66 -3.01 3.95
N ALA A 28 -15.44 -3.51 3.82
CA ALA A 28 -14.30 -3.06 4.62
C ALA A 28 -13.89 -1.60 4.31
N MET A 29 -14.18 -1.09 3.11
CA MET A 29 -14.05 0.33 2.79
C MET A 29 -15.18 1.14 3.43
N GLY A 30 -16.40 0.61 3.49
CA GLY A 30 -17.55 1.19 4.17
C GLY A 30 -17.22 1.53 5.62
N GLU A 31 -16.63 0.57 6.37
CA GLU A 31 -16.19 0.80 7.76
C GLU A 31 -15.22 1.98 7.91
N ILE A 32 -14.36 2.25 6.92
CA ILE A 32 -13.42 3.38 6.94
C ILE A 32 -14.13 4.69 6.62
N ILE A 33 -15.12 4.64 5.72
CA ILE A 33 -15.96 5.80 5.38
C ILE A 33 -16.81 6.19 6.59
N ASP A 34 -17.40 5.22 7.29
CA ASP A 34 -18.18 5.45 8.51
C ASP A 34 -17.31 6.11 9.59
N TYR A 35 -16.13 5.54 9.88
CA TYR A 35 -15.15 6.17 10.77
C TYR A 35 -14.82 7.61 10.36
N PHE A 36 -14.58 7.84 9.08
CA PHE A 36 -14.25 9.18 8.57
C PHE A 36 -15.41 10.16 8.79
N ALA A 37 -16.64 9.75 8.49
CA ALA A 37 -17.83 10.57 8.69
C ALA A 37 -18.08 10.88 10.18
N ASP A 38 -17.95 9.89 11.06
CA ASP A 38 -18.16 10.03 12.50
C ASP A 38 -17.15 11.00 13.14
N GLU A 39 -15.89 10.93 12.73
CA GLU A 39 -14.85 11.83 13.22
C GLU A 39 -15.10 13.28 12.80
N TYR A 40 -15.55 13.49 11.56
CA TYR A 40 -15.96 14.81 11.09
C TYR A 40 -17.21 15.31 11.82
N ALA A 41 -18.21 14.46 12.05
CA ALA A 41 -19.41 14.80 12.81
C ALA A 41 -19.07 15.22 14.24
N ALA A 42 -17.98 14.68 14.80
CA ALA A 42 -17.46 15.04 16.11
C ALA A 42 -16.45 16.22 16.10
N GLY A 43 -16.32 16.95 14.99
CA GLY A 43 -15.46 18.14 14.88
C GLY A 43 -13.96 17.84 14.83
N ARG A 44 -13.56 16.60 14.52
CA ARG A 44 -12.16 16.20 14.36
C ARG A 44 -11.77 16.17 12.88
N THR A 45 -10.47 16.18 12.62
CA THR A 45 -9.90 16.02 11.28
C THR A 45 -9.24 14.65 11.17
N PRO A 46 -10.00 13.60 10.76
CA PRO A 46 -9.47 12.24 10.66
C PRO A 46 -8.51 12.08 9.49
N ASN A 47 -7.65 11.07 9.58
CA ASN A 47 -6.84 10.62 8.45
C ASN A 47 -7.21 9.18 8.07
N PRO A 48 -8.09 8.98 7.08
CA PRO A 48 -8.59 7.66 6.70
C PRO A 48 -7.50 6.81 6.02
N CYS A 49 -6.43 7.42 5.50
CA CYS A 49 -5.34 6.70 4.83
C CYS A 49 -4.59 5.79 5.80
N ILE A 50 -4.42 6.21 7.06
CA ILE A 50 -3.79 5.38 8.10
C ILE A 50 -4.61 4.10 8.32
N HIS A 51 -5.93 4.24 8.48
CA HIS A 51 -6.83 3.10 8.67
C HIS A 51 -6.94 2.21 7.44
N CYS A 52 -6.99 2.81 6.24
CA CYS A 52 -6.96 2.08 4.98
C CYS A 52 -5.67 1.25 4.83
N ASN A 53 -4.51 1.81 5.18
CA ASN A 53 -3.28 1.04 5.15
C ASN A 53 -3.32 -0.11 6.16
N ALA A 54 -3.62 0.17 7.43
CA ALA A 54 -3.63 -0.85 8.48
C ALA A 54 -4.67 -1.97 8.23
N ARG A 55 -5.91 -1.62 7.88
CA ARG A 55 -7.05 -2.55 7.82
C ARG A 55 -7.26 -3.17 6.44
N LEU A 56 -7.11 -2.41 5.35
CA LEU A 56 -7.31 -2.93 3.99
C LEU A 56 -6.02 -3.50 3.41
N LYS A 57 -4.98 -2.67 3.26
CA LYS A 57 -3.76 -3.07 2.52
C LYS A 57 -2.87 -4.05 3.28
N PHE A 58 -2.72 -3.84 4.58
CA PHE A 58 -1.90 -4.71 5.45
C PHE A 58 -2.76 -5.60 6.37
N GLY A 59 -4.09 -5.51 6.24
CA GLY A 59 -5.06 -6.44 6.80
C GLY A 59 -5.64 -7.32 5.71
N ARG A 60 -6.81 -6.97 5.16
CA ARG A 60 -7.58 -7.79 4.20
C ARG A 60 -6.77 -8.31 3.00
N LEU A 61 -5.87 -7.50 2.43
CA LEU A 61 -5.01 -7.95 1.32
C LEU A 61 -3.95 -8.97 1.78
N MET A 62 -3.40 -8.83 2.98
CA MET A 62 -2.48 -9.83 3.54
C MET A 62 -3.23 -11.12 3.90
N ASP A 63 -4.46 -11.03 4.41
CA ASP A 63 -5.30 -12.20 4.63
C ASP A 63 -5.63 -12.91 3.30
N TYR A 64 -5.84 -12.16 2.22
CA TYR A 64 -5.95 -12.74 0.88
C TYR A 64 -4.63 -13.40 0.43
N ALA A 65 -3.50 -12.74 0.63
CA ALA A 65 -2.18 -13.28 0.33
C ALA A 65 -1.94 -14.62 1.04
N ASP A 66 -2.38 -14.75 2.29
CA ASP A 66 -2.33 -16.00 3.05
C ASP A 66 -3.14 -17.11 2.39
N ARG A 67 -4.39 -16.82 1.98
CA ARG A 67 -5.26 -17.80 1.31
C ARG A 67 -4.71 -18.32 -0.01
N VAL A 68 -3.96 -17.50 -0.74
CA VAL A 68 -3.36 -17.89 -2.03
C VAL A 68 -1.91 -18.37 -1.92
N GLY A 69 -1.38 -18.52 -0.69
CA GLY A 69 -0.02 -19.00 -0.45
C GLY A 69 1.09 -18.02 -0.84
N ALA A 70 0.80 -16.72 -0.92
CA ALA A 70 1.79 -15.71 -1.26
C ALA A 70 2.74 -15.43 -0.07
N ARG A 71 4.05 -15.55 -0.32
CA ARG A 71 5.08 -15.34 0.71
C ARG A 71 5.15 -13.89 1.20
N CYS A 72 5.06 -12.94 0.28
CA CYS A 72 5.20 -11.51 0.54
C CYS A 72 4.09 -10.70 -0.13
N VAL A 73 3.84 -9.49 0.40
CA VAL A 73 2.97 -8.49 -0.21
C VAL A 73 3.79 -7.24 -0.53
N ALA A 74 3.80 -6.85 -1.80
CA ALA A 74 4.44 -5.63 -2.27
C ALA A 74 3.42 -4.51 -2.47
N THR A 75 3.79 -3.28 -2.14
CA THR A 75 2.98 -2.10 -2.45
C THR A 75 3.84 -0.98 -3.05
N GLY A 76 3.21 -0.11 -3.83
CA GLY A 76 3.86 1.08 -4.39
C GLY A 76 3.96 2.24 -3.41
N HIS A 77 4.23 2.00 -2.12
CA HIS A 77 4.49 3.09 -1.18
C HIS A 77 5.96 3.51 -1.24
N HIS A 78 6.20 4.81 -1.25
CA HIS A 78 7.51 5.40 -0.99
C HIS A 78 7.77 5.36 0.51
N ALA A 79 8.20 4.21 1.01
CA ALA A 79 8.80 4.03 2.33
C ALA A 79 9.73 2.82 2.28
N ARG A 80 10.58 2.63 3.28
CA ARG A 80 11.54 1.51 3.31
C ARG A 80 11.26 0.58 4.47
N LEU A 81 11.64 -0.68 4.30
CA LEU A 81 11.76 -1.64 5.40
C LEU A 81 13.24 -1.81 5.71
N VAL A 82 13.62 -1.56 6.95
CA VAL A 82 15.00 -1.72 7.44
C VAL A 82 15.04 -2.72 8.58
N SER A 83 16.18 -3.36 8.79
CA SER A 83 16.40 -4.20 9.96
C SER A 83 16.51 -3.31 11.21
N GLY A 84 15.61 -3.52 12.17
CA GLY A 84 15.63 -2.86 13.48
C GLY A 84 15.97 -3.82 14.61
N PRO A 85 16.19 -3.31 15.84
CA PRO A 85 16.55 -4.13 17.01
C PRO A 85 15.51 -5.20 17.37
N ALA A 86 14.24 -4.95 17.08
CA ALA A 86 13.11 -5.84 17.35
C ALA A 86 12.48 -6.37 16.04
N GLY A 87 13.31 -6.61 15.03
CA GLY A 87 12.88 -7.04 13.70
C GLY A 87 12.66 -5.89 12.71
N PRO A 88 12.00 -6.17 11.57
CA PRO A 88 11.80 -5.18 10.51
C PRO A 88 11.06 -3.93 11.00
N ALA A 89 11.50 -2.76 10.54
CA ALA A 89 10.97 -1.46 10.91
C ALA A 89 10.77 -0.59 9.67
N ILE A 90 9.74 0.26 9.72
CA ILE A 90 9.45 1.22 8.65
C ILE A 90 10.41 2.40 8.78
N ALA A 91 11.08 2.75 7.69
CA ALA A 91 11.93 3.93 7.56
C ALA A 91 11.42 4.83 6.44
N ARG A 92 11.85 6.10 6.48
CA ARG A 92 11.57 7.06 5.41
C ARG A 92 12.13 6.57 4.07
N ALA A 93 11.41 6.84 2.98
CA ALA A 93 11.94 6.68 1.62
C ALA A 93 13.19 7.53 1.40
N ARG A 94 14.00 7.15 0.40
CA ARG A 94 15.11 7.99 -0.07
C ARG A 94 14.60 9.31 -0.66
N ALA A 95 13.56 9.23 -1.49
CA ALA A 95 12.82 10.39 -1.99
C ALA A 95 11.98 11.06 -0.88
N LEU A 96 12.61 11.86 0.01
CA LEU A 96 11.95 12.47 1.17
C LEU A 96 10.71 13.30 0.80
N GLY A 97 10.73 14.02 -0.33
CA GLY A 97 9.58 14.81 -0.81
C GLY A 97 8.37 13.98 -1.27
N LYS A 98 8.50 12.66 -1.29
CA LYS A 98 7.43 11.69 -1.58
C LYS A 98 7.29 10.64 -0.49
N ASP A 99 7.95 10.80 0.66
CA ASP A 99 7.89 9.84 1.75
C ASP A 99 6.45 9.62 2.22
N GLN A 100 6.10 8.35 2.39
CA GLN A 100 4.79 7.88 2.83
C GLN A 100 4.88 7.09 4.13
N SER A 101 6.05 7.05 4.79
CA SER A 101 6.27 6.30 6.02
C SER A 101 5.26 6.65 7.13
N TYR A 102 4.87 7.93 7.21
CA TYR A 102 3.82 8.40 8.13
C TYR A 102 2.49 7.65 7.94
N ALA A 103 2.05 7.40 6.71
CA ALA A 103 0.77 6.73 6.48
C ALA A 103 0.78 5.23 6.85
N LEU A 104 1.94 4.69 7.20
CA LEU A 104 2.17 3.27 7.46
C LEU A 104 2.44 2.96 8.95
N PHE A 105 2.43 3.96 9.84
CA PHE A 105 2.82 3.74 11.25
C PHE A 105 1.94 2.71 11.98
N ALA A 106 0.68 2.54 11.55
CA ALA A 106 -0.30 1.68 12.20
C ALA A 106 -0.28 0.22 11.68
N ILE A 107 0.70 -0.15 10.84
CA ILE A 107 0.85 -1.53 10.38
C ILE A 107 1.32 -2.40 11.57
N PRO A 108 0.67 -3.54 11.84
CA PRO A 108 1.12 -4.45 12.89
C PRO A 108 2.53 -4.98 12.61
N ARG A 109 3.39 -5.00 13.63
CA ARG A 109 4.81 -5.37 13.49
C ARG A 109 5.00 -6.78 12.94
N GLU A 110 4.15 -7.70 13.35
CA GLU A 110 4.13 -9.10 12.90
C GLU A 110 3.88 -9.25 11.39
N ARG A 111 3.25 -8.26 10.75
CA ARG A 111 3.03 -8.24 9.30
C ARG A 111 4.28 -7.75 8.54
N LEU A 112 5.13 -6.93 9.16
CA LEU A 112 6.25 -6.26 8.48
C LEU A 112 7.29 -7.22 7.89
N GLY A 113 7.46 -8.41 8.45
CA GLY A 113 8.38 -9.43 7.93
C GLY A 113 8.04 -9.96 6.53
N ARG A 114 6.84 -9.66 6.01
CA ARG A 114 6.35 -10.09 4.70
C ARG A 114 6.06 -8.93 3.75
N VAL A 115 6.41 -7.70 4.13
CA VAL A 115 6.13 -6.49 3.35
C VAL A 115 7.32 -6.15 2.45
N LEU A 116 7.04 -5.81 1.20
CA LEU A 116 8.02 -5.27 0.26
C LEU A 116 7.60 -3.85 -0.19
N LEU A 117 8.53 -2.90 -0.14
CA LEU A 117 8.33 -1.51 -0.55
C LEU A 117 9.38 -1.09 -1.59
N PRO A 118 9.35 -1.66 -2.81
CA PRO A 118 10.46 -1.57 -3.76
C PRO A 118 10.78 -0.15 -4.21
N ILE A 119 9.77 0.73 -4.32
CA ILE A 119 9.98 2.11 -4.79
C ILE A 119 10.55 3.05 -3.71
N GLY A 120 10.61 2.61 -2.46
CA GLY A 120 11.19 3.40 -1.36
C GLY A 120 12.70 3.56 -1.43
N GLU A 121 13.38 2.69 -2.18
CA GLU A 121 14.83 2.71 -2.43
C GLU A 121 15.22 3.56 -3.64
N LEU A 122 14.27 4.20 -4.33
CA LEU A 122 14.58 5.12 -5.42
C LEU A 122 14.73 6.55 -4.86
N ASP A 123 15.78 7.24 -5.30
CA ASP A 123 16.15 8.57 -4.79
C ASP A 123 15.13 9.65 -5.17
N ASP A 124 14.40 9.47 -6.28
CA ASP A 124 13.34 10.36 -6.69
C ASP A 124 12.17 9.64 -7.40
N LYS A 125 11.08 10.39 -7.61
CA LYS A 125 9.89 9.91 -8.33
C LYS A 125 10.05 9.96 -9.85
N ALA A 126 10.99 10.76 -10.35
CA ALA A 126 11.26 10.84 -11.78
C ALA A 126 11.83 9.50 -12.29
N GLU A 127 12.61 8.82 -11.46
CA GLU A 127 13.19 7.52 -11.71
C GLU A 127 12.12 6.43 -11.84
N VAL A 128 11.16 6.37 -10.91
CA VAL A 128 9.98 5.48 -11.03
C VAL A 128 9.27 5.68 -12.37
N ARG A 129 9.10 6.95 -12.78
CA ARG A 129 8.45 7.30 -14.04
C ARG A 129 9.31 6.98 -15.25
N ARG A 130 10.63 7.06 -15.14
CA ARG A 130 11.59 6.70 -16.20
C ARG A 130 11.52 5.20 -16.45
N ILE A 131 11.63 4.38 -15.41
CA ILE A 131 11.50 2.92 -15.48
C ILE A 131 10.16 2.55 -16.10
N ALA A 132 9.05 3.18 -15.66
CA ALA A 132 7.74 2.93 -16.25
C ALA A 132 7.70 3.22 -17.76
N ARG A 133 8.23 4.37 -18.21
CA ARG A 133 8.27 4.71 -19.65
C ARG A 133 9.14 3.77 -20.48
N GLU A 134 10.21 3.23 -19.91
CA GLU A 134 11.10 2.29 -20.59
C GLU A 134 10.46 0.90 -20.79
N LEU A 135 9.49 0.55 -19.94
CA LEU A 135 8.75 -0.72 -20.00
C LEU A 135 7.49 -0.65 -20.87
N GLY A 136 7.10 0.53 -21.35
CA GLY A 136 5.91 0.78 -22.18
C GLY A 136 4.65 1.13 -21.38
#